data_AF-A0A928NJQ6-F1
#
_entry.id   AF-A0A928NJQ6-F1
#
_cell.length_a   1.000
_cell.length_b   1.000
_cell.length_c   1.000
_cell.angle_alpha   90.00
_cell.angle_beta   90.00
_cell.angle_gamma   90.00
#
_symmetry.space_group_name_H-M   'P 1'
#
loop_
_entity.id
_entity.type
_entity.pdbx_description
1 polymer ?
#
loop_
_entity_poly.entity_id
_entity_poly.type
_entity_poly.pdbx_seq_one_letter_code
_entity_poly.pdbx_strand_id
1 'polypeptide(L)'
;MNLFKSIIERFLRIVIIPKEKTSYVLSGDFLKDTTETKNTDTGCVIIGALKNPRQLSVCIKNNFYHIPVSVAGDDGYKAEYVAIYQSRNLFGRMSGIEFYGKIKNKSVVPRYKIKEIPKYSNDMYFRFAVEKWEKLEKRIVPDGSGVICEYTTLEKLKSADKISELLKNEDAEK
;
A
#
# COMPACT_ATOMS: atom_id res chain seq x y z
N MET A 1 37.04 -9.15 3.70
CA MET A 1 36.80 -7.89 2.96
C MET A 1 36.12 -8.22 1.65
N ASN A 2 34.82 -8.54 1.67
CA ASN A 2 34.04 -8.91 0.47
C ASN A 2 32.54 -8.66 0.72
N LEU A 3 32.18 -7.47 1.22
CA LEU A 3 30.77 -7.07 1.40
C LEU A 3 30.30 -6.04 0.37
N PHE A 4 31.23 -5.44 -0.40
CA PHE A 4 30.91 -4.38 -1.36
C PHE A 4 30.61 -4.87 -2.78
N LYS A 5 30.88 -6.14 -3.11
CA LYS A 5 30.64 -6.69 -4.46
C LYS A 5 29.18 -7.11 -4.71
N SER A 6 28.41 -7.41 -3.66
CA SER A 6 27.02 -7.90 -3.79
C SER A 6 26.00 -6.78 -4.03
N ILE A 7 26.25 -5.57 -3.51
CA ILE A 7 25.32 -4.43 -3.67
C ILE A 7 25.45 -3.81 -5.06
N ILE A 8 26.66 -3.81 -5.65
CA ILE A 8 26.90 -3.17 -6.95
C ILE A 8 26.35 -4.01 -8.12
N GLU A 9 26.31 -5.35 -8.01
CA GLU A 9 25.78 -6.18 -9.11
C GLU A 9 24.25 -6.20 -9.21
N ARG A 10 23.52 -5.73 -8.19
CA ARG A 10 22.06 -5.59 -8.28
C ARG A 10 21.62 -4.33 -9.03
N PHE A 11 22.56 -3.45 -9.37
CA PHE A 11 22.34 -2.12 -9.97
C PHE A 11 22.54 -2.04 -11.50
N LEU A 12 22.87 -3.14 -12.20
CA LEU A 12 23.26 -3.11 -13.63
C LEU A 12 22.36 -3.91 -14.59
N ARG A 13 21.04 -3.91 -14.35
CA ARG A 13 20.06 -4.19 -15.42
C ARG A 13 19.17 -2.98 -15.67
N ILE A 14 19.81 -1.92 -16.18
CA ILE A 14 19.14 -0.82 -16.86
C ILE A 14 18.67 -1.36 -18.21
N VAL A 15 17.39 -1.70 -18.31
CA VAL A 15 16.71 -1.73 -19.61
C VAL A 15 16.57 -0.28 -20.05
N ILE A 16 17.24 0.05 -21.15
CA ILE A 16 17.13 1.32 -21.85
C ILE A 16 15.67 1.46 -22.31
N ILE A 17 14.92 2.37 -21.71
CA ILE A 17 13.60 2.79 -22.22
C ILE A 17 13.82 4.10 -22.97
N PRO A 18 13.49 4.18 -24.28
CA PRO A 18 13.58 5.42 -25.02
C PRO A 18 12.54 6.41 -24.50
N LYS A 19 12.96 7.67 -24.44
CA LYS A 19 12.11 8.84 -24.22
C LYS A 19 11.08 8.92 -25.37
N GLU A 20 9.88 9.44 -25.04
CA GLU A 20 8.81 9.92 -25.95
C GLU A 20 7.61 8.99 -26.21
N LYS A 21 6.65 8.94 -25.26
CA LYS A 21 5.25 9.42 -25.43
C LYS A 21 4.42 9.08 -24.20
N THR A 22 3.84 10.12 -23.60
CA THR A 22 2.90 10.05 -22.48
C THR A 22 1.51 9.66 -22.96
N SER A 23 1.06 8.46 -22.61
CA SER A 23 -0.32 8.12 -22.19
C SER A 23 -0.45 6.60 -22.08
N TYR A 24 -0.37 6.05 -20.86
CA TYR A 24 -0.82 4.68 -20.63
C TYR A 24 -2.32 4.71 -20.31
N VAL A 25 -3.13 4.49 -21.34
CA VAL A 25 -4.51 4.04 -21.18
C VAL A 25 -4.43 2.53 -20.97
N LEU A 26 -4.58 2.07 -19.72
CA LEU A 26 -4.85 0.65 -19.45
C LEU A 26 -6.35 0.42 -19.60
N SER A 27 -6.85 0.52 -20.83
CA SER A 27 -8.17 0.04 -21.20
C SER A 27 -8.03 -1.40 -21.66
N GLY A 28 -8.75 -2.28 -20.96
CA GLY A 28 -9.31 -3.55 -21.42
C GLY A 28 -8.44 -4.39 -22.34
N ASP A 29 -7.85 -5.45 -21.79
CA ASP A 29 -7.80 -6.78 -22.42
C ASP A 29 -7.20 -7.78 -21.43
N PHE A 30 -7.98 -8.10 -20.39
CA PHE A 30 -7.75 -9.33 -19.61
C PHE A 30 -9.08 -9.82 -19.03
N LEU A 31 -9.97 -10.27 -19.93
CA LEU A 31 -11.04 -11.24 -19.63
C LEU A 31 -10.54 -12.56 -20.21
N LYS A 32 -10.71 -13.75 -19.63
CA LYS A 32 -11.33 -14.30 -18.42
C LYS A 32 -10.68 -15.69 -18.36
N ASP A 33 -10.45 -16.24 -17.17
CA ASP A 33 -10.66 -17.68 -17.06
C ASP A 33 -11.40 -17.99 -15.78
N THR A 34 -12.44 -18.79 -15.96
CA THR A 34 -13.42 -19.16 -14.95
C THR A 34 -13.06 -20.57 -14.55
N THR A 35 -12.38 -20.72 -13.42
CA THR A 35 -12.35 -21.98 -12.68
C THR A 35 -12.50 -21.66 -11.21
N GLU A 36 -13.54 -22.22 -10.60
CA GLU A 36 -13.67 -22.32 -9.15
C GLU A 36 -12.44 -23.04 -8.58
N THR A 37 -11.49 -22.27 -8.10
CA THR A 37 -10.47 -22.71 -7.17
C THR A 37 -10.66 -21.88 -5.91
N LYS A 38 -10.60 -22.52 -4.74
CA LYS A 38 -10.59 -21.83 -3.44
C LYS A 38 -9.55 -20.71 -3.52
N ASN A 39 -9.99 -19.48 -3.79
CA ASN A 39 -9.11 -18.33 -3.98
C ASN A 39 -8.59 -17.94 -2.61
N THR A 40 -7.43 -18.49 -2.29
CA THR A 40 -6.49 -17.90 -1.36
C THR A 40 -6.13 -16.54 -1.96
N ASP A 41 -6.85 -15.47 -1.55
CA ASP A 41 -6.57 -14.09 -1.93
C ASP A 41 -5.16 -13.72 -1.42
N THR A 42 -4.13 -14.05 -2.19
CA THR A 42 -2.72 -13.83 -1.83
C THR A 42 -2.21 -12.43 -2.21
N GLY A 43 -3.10 -11.55 -2.66
CA GLY A 43 -2.74 -10.24 -3.20
C GLY A 43 -1.95 -9.37 -2.23
N CYS A 44 -0.96 -8.64 -2.76
CA CYS A 44 -0.09 -7.77 -1.98
C CYS A 44 -0.88 -6.60 -1.38
N VAL A 45 -0.79 -6.40 -0.07
CA VAL A 45 -1.43 -5.30 0.66
C VAL A 45 -0.36 -4.33 1.14
N ILE A 46 -0.50 -3.05 0.79
CA ILE A 46 0.26 -1.98 1.46
C ILE A 46 -0.53 -1.47 2.66
N ILE A 47 0.10 -1.47 3.83
CA ILE A 47 -0.45 -0.88 5.06
C ILE A 47 0.12 0.53 5.18
N GLY A 48 -0.74 1.54 5.07
CA GLY A 48 -0.34 2.93 5.11
C GLY A 48 -0.89 3.66 6.33
N ALA A 49 -0.01 4.37 7.05
CA ALA A 49 -0.41 5.17 8.20
C ALA A 49 -1.04 6.51 7.80
N LEU A 50 -2.01 6.96 8.59
CA LEU A 50 -2.55 8.32 8.46
C LEU A 50 -1.72 9.33 9.25
N LYS A 51 -1.57 10.54 8.69
CA LYS A 51 -0.89 11.65 9.38
C LYS A 51 -1.84 12.52 10.19
N ASN A 52 -3.15 12.47 9.90
CA ASN A 52 -4.17 13.19 10.66
C ASN A 52 -5.54 12.47 10.57
N PRO A 53 -6.44 12.69 11.54
CA PRO A 53 -7.78 12.06 11.54
C PRO A 53 -8.65 12.46 10.34
N ARG A 54 -8.56 13.71 9.87
CA ARG A 54 -9.34 14.21 8.72
C ARG A 54 -9.01 13.46 7.43
N GLN A 55 -7.78 12.96 7.30
CA GLN A 55 -7.34 12.19 6.14
C GLN A 55 -8.18 10.92 5.98
N LEU A 56 -8.60 10.28 7.09
CA LEU A 56 -9.44 9.08 7.01
C LEU A 56 -10.74 9.37 6.26
N SER A 57 -11.51 10.36 6.70
CA SER A 57 -12.80 10.67 6.10
C SER A 57 -12.67 11.10 4.64
N VAL A 58 -11.60 11.81 4.28
CA VAL A 58 -11.30 12.19 2.90
C VAL A 58 -10.96 10.97 2.03
N CYS A 59 -10.14 10.04 2.52
CA CYS A 59 -9.80 8.80 1.81
C CYS A 59 -11.03 7.93 1.57
N ILE A 60 -11.87 7.76 2.60
CA ILE A 60 -13.11 6.96 2.50
C ILE A 60 -14.11 7.61 1.54
N LYS A 61 -14.39 8.91 1.70
CA LYS A 61 -15.38 9.63 0.87
C LYS A 61 -15.01 9.67 -0.62
N ASN A 62 -13.73 9.77 -0.94
CA ASN A 62 -13.25 9.94 -2.31
C ASN A 62 -12.62 8.66 -2.89
N ASN A 63 -12.73 7.53 -2.19
CA ASN A 63 -12.19 6.23 -2.61
C ASN A 63 -10.74 6.30 -3.13
N PHE A 64 -9.85 6.87 -2.32
CA PHE A 64 -8.43 6.90 -2.66
C PHE A 64 -7.54 6.84 -1.43
N TYR A 65 -6.28 6.46 -1.65
CA TYR A 65 -5.21 6.60 -0.66
C TYR A 65 -3.97 7.20 -1.31
N HIS A 66 -3.13 7.86 -0.52
CA HIS A 66 -1.87 8.41 -1.01
C HIS A 66 -0.74 8.27 0.00
N ILE A 67 0.46 7.98 -0.51
CA ILE A 67 1.67 7.77 0.29
C ILE A 67 2.89 8.28 -0.48
N PRO A 68 3.91 8.87 0.17
CA PRO A 68 5.12 9.29 -0.53
C PRO A 68 5.80 8.09 -1.21
N VAL A 69 6.31 8.27 -2.43
CA VAL A 69 7.10 7.23 -3.12
C VAL A 69 8.34 6.87 -2.30
N SER A 70 8.95 7.84 -1.62
CA SER A 70 10.10 7.62 -0.73
C SER A 70 9.80 6.73 0.48
N VAL A 71 8.53 6.56 0.84
CA VAL A 71 8.09 5.72 1.96
C VAL A 71 7.62 4.35 1.46
N ALA A 72 6.85 4.31 0.37
CA ALA A 72 6.35 3.06 -0.18
C ALA A 72 7.44 2.26 -0.92
N GLY A 73 8.44 2.93 -1.50
CA GLY A 73 9.42 2.28 -2.38
C GLY A 73 8.78 1.68 -3.64
N ASP A 74 9.53 0.81 -4.31
CA ASP A 74 9.09 0.19 -5.57
C ASP A 74 7.97 -0.84 -5.38
N ASP A 75 7.83 -1.40 -4.18
CA ASP A 75 6.76 -2.35 -3.86
C ASP A 75 5.36 -1.70 -3.91
N GLY A 76 5.30 -0.36 -3.88
CA GLY A 76 4.05 0.38 -4.06
C GLY A 76 3.40 0.14 -5.43
N TYR A 77 4.18 -0.23 -6.45
CA TYR A 77 3.64 -0.63 -7.75
C TYR A 77 2.99 -2.02 -7.72
N LYS A 78 3.50 -2.91 -6.85
CA LYS A 78 3.00 -4.29 -6.71
C LYS A 78 1.74 -4.38 -5.86
N ALA A 79 1.51 -3.44 -4.95
CA ALA A 79 0.35 -3.42 -4.06
C ALA A 79 -0.97 -3.56 -4.83
N GLU A 80 -1.77 -4.59 -4.55
CA GLU A 80 -3.09 -4.80 -5.14
C GLU A 80 -4.20 -4.27 -4.23
N TYR A 81 -3.91 -4.19 -2.94
CA TYR A 81 -4.80 -3.69 -1.91
C TYR A 81 -4.08 -2.64 -1.07
N VAL A 82 -4.87 -1.75 -0.45
CA VAL A 82 -4.39 -0.81 0.56
C VAL A 82 -5.18 -0.99 1.84
N ALA A 83 -4.49 -1.04 2.97
CA ALA A 83 -5.07 -1.02 4.31
C ALA A 83 -4.66 0.28 5.02
N ILE A 84 -5.60 0.86 5.77
CA ILE A 84 -5.37 2.12 6.49
C ILE A 84 -5.04 1.82 7.95
N TYR A 85 -3.83 2.18 8.37
CA TYR A 85 -3.43 2.14 9.77
C TYR A 85 -3.73 3.45 10.49
N GLN A 86 -4.52 3.34 11.55
CA GLN A 86 -4.91 4.41 12.46
C GLN A 86 -4.03 4.33 13.72
N SER A 87 -3.05 5.22 13.86
CA SER A 87 -2.12 5.17 14.99
C SER A 87 -2.80 5.46 16.34
N ARG A 88 -2.27 4.87 17.41
CA ARG A 88 -2.78 5.09 18.78
C ARG A 88 -2.73 6.57 19.20
N ASN A 89 -1.70 7.28 18.79
CA ASN A 89 -1.52 8.71 19.11
C ASN A 89 -2.60 9.59 18.47
N LEU A 90 -3.12 9.22 17.30
CA LEU A 90 -4.11 10.03 16.58
C LEU A 90 -5.55 9.56 16.82
N PHE A 91 -5.76 8.26 17.08
CA PHE A 91 -7.10 7.65 17.11
C PHE A 91 -7.45 6.98 18.45
N GLY A 92 -6.54 6.90 19.42
CA GLY A 92 -6.82 6.37 20.76
C GLY A 92 -7.43 4.97 20.72
N ARG A 93 -8.67 4.81 21.21
CA ARG A 93 -9.42 3.54 21.20
C ARG A 93 -9.84 3.07 19.80
N MET A 94 -9.87 3.97 18.82
CA MET A 94 -10.15 3.67 17.41
C MET A 94 -8.88 3.35 16.61
N SER A 95 -7.76 3.12 17.28
CA SER A 95 -6.50 2.78 16.62
C SER A 95 -6.48 1.32 16.14
N GLY A 96 -5.68 1.06 15.11
CA GLY A 96 -5.59 -0.23 14.45
C GLY A 96 -5.82 -0.15 12.96
N ILE A 97 -6.18 -1.29 12.38
CA ILE A 97 -6.64 -1.38 10.99
C ILE A 97 -8.08 -1.86 11.01
N GLU A 98 -8.96 -1.06 10.43
CA GLU A 98 -10.37 -1.41 10.24
C GLU A 98 -10.75 -1.38 8.76
N PHE A 99 -10.08 -0.55 7.95
CA PHE A 99 -10.43 -0.34 6.55
C PHE A 99 -9.35 -0.86 5.61
N TYR A 100 -9.80 -1.57 4.58
CA TYR A 100 -8.97 -1.97 3.45
C TYR A 100 -9.77 -1.85 2.15
N GLY A 101 -9.08 -1.84 1.01
CA GLY A 101 -9.75 -1.74 -0.28
C GLY A 101 -8.87 -2.18 -1.43
N LYS A 102 -9.49 -2.73 -2.46
CA LYS A 102 -8.83 -3.13 -3.70
C LYS A 102 -8.43 -1.89 -4.51
N ILE A 103 -7.20 -1.85 -4.98
CA ILE A 103 -6.67 -0.77 -5.79
C ILE A 103 -7.15 -0.97 -7.24
N LYS A 104 -7.99 -0.05 -7.71
CA LYS A 104 -8.48 -0.03 -9.09
C LYS A 104 -7.45 0.57 -10.05
N ASN A 105 -6.73 1.62 -9.62
CA ASN A 105 -5.73 2.29 -10.44
C ASN A 105 -4.62 2.89 -9.57
N LYS A 106 -3.40 2.95 -10.11
CA LYS A 106 -2.20 3.48 -9.47
C LYS A 106 -1.63 4.59 -10.34
N SER A 107 -1.29 5.71 -9.72
CA SER A 107 -0.60 6.80 -10.41
C SER A 107 0.46 7.41 -9.50
N VAL A 108 1.54 7.89 -10.09
CA VAL A 108 2.57 8.63 -9.37
C VAL A 108 2.45 10.10 -9.74
N VAL A 109 2.12 10.92 -8.74
CA VAL A 109 1.81 12.34 -8.93
C VAL A 109 2.57 13.19 -7.91
N PRO A 110 2.98 14.42 -8.27
CA PRO A 110 3.53 15.34 -7.29
C PRO A 110 2.46 15.74 -6.26
N ARG A 111 2.89 15.99 -5.02
CA ARG A 111 1.99 16.16 -3.86
C ARG A 111 0.96 17.27 -4.04
N TYR A 112 1.29 18.36 -4.74
CA TYR A 112 0.36 19.46 -5.00
C TYR A 112 -0.83 19.07 -5.92
N LYS A 113 -0.73 17.98 -6.70
CA LYS A 113 -1.84 17.51 -7.55
C LYS A 113 -2.92 16.74 -6.79
N ILE A 114 -2.67 16.36 -5.53
CA ILE A 114 -3.66 15.71 -4.67
C ILE A 114 -4.56 16.81 -4.06
N LYS A 115 -5.65 17.12 -4.76
CA LYS A 115 -6.52 18.27 -4.48
C LYS A 115 -7.42 18.08 -3.26
N GLU A 116 -7.77 16.84 -2.92
CA GLU A 116 -8.66 16.54 -1.79
C GLU A 116 -8.01 16.86 -0.44
N ILE A 117 -6.67 16.87 -0.40
CA ILE A 117 -5.88 17.23 0.78
C ILE A 117 -4.78 18.19 0.29
N PRO A 118 -5.08 19.48 0.15
CA PRO A 118 -4.16 20.42 -0.48
C PRO A 118 -2.86 20.55 0.34
N LYS A 119 -1.72 20.46 -0.33
CA LYS A 119 -0.40 20.75 0.22
C LYS A 119 0.55 21.15 -0.90
N TYR A 120 1.21 22.29 -0.77
CA TYR A 120 2.24 22.72 -1.70
C TYR A 120 3.54 21.97 -1.42
N SER A 121 3.81 20.94 -2.23
CA SER A 121 5.07 20.20 -2.27
C SER A 121 5.20 19.51 -3.64
N ASN A 122 6.43 19.40 -4.12
CA ASN A 122 6.77 18.69 -5.36
C ASN A 122 7.15 17.22 -5.12
N ASP A 123 7.15 16.75 -3.88
CA ASP A 123 7.43 15.36 -3.54
C ASP A 123 6.51 14.42 -4.33
N MET A 124 7.06 13.31 -4.83
CA MET A 124 6.29 12.32 -5.58
C MET A 124 5.53 11.40 -4.63
N TYR A 125 4.24 11.18 -4.92
CA TYR A 125 3.35 10.32 -4.15
C TYR A 125 2.73 9.27 -5.05
N PHE A 126 2.60 8.06 -4.54
CA PHE A 126 1.59 7.14 -5.05
C PHE A 126 0.22 7.68 -4.70
N ARG A 127 -0.67 7.69 -5.69
CA ARG A 127 -2.10 7.89 -5.52
C ARG A 127 -2.80 6.63 -6.02
N PHE A 128 -3.38 5.91 -5.09
CA PHE A 128 -4.18 4.72 -5.33
C PHE A 128 -5.64 5.11 -5.41
N ALA A 129 -6.27 4.89 -6.56
CA ALA A 129 -7.72 4.88 -6.66
C ALA A 129 -8.22 3.53 -6.14
N VAL A 130 -9.09 3.57 -5.16
CA VAL A 130 -9.64 2.39 -4.47
C VAL A 130 -11.02 2.12 -5.06
N GLU A 131 -11.36 0.85 -5.29
CA GLU A 131 -12.67 0.48 -5.85
C GLU A 131 -13.80 0.80 -4.86
N LYS A 132 -13.65 0.29 -3.64
CA LYS A 132 -14.49 0.58 -2.48
C LYS A 132 -13.68 0.28 -1.22
N TRP A 133 -14.05 0.93 -0.13
CA TRP A 133 -13.52 0.61 1.19
C TRP A 133 -14.39 -0.42 1.87
N GLU A 134 -13.77 -1.50 2.31
CA GLU A 134 -14.37 -2.57 3.09
C GLU A 134 -13.89 -2.49 4.53
N LYS A 135 -14.74 -2.93 5.45
CA LYS A 135 -14.38 -3.08 6.85
C LYS A 135 -13.93 -4.51 7.10
N LEU A 136 -12.86 -4.68 7.87
CA LEU A 136 -12.51 -5.96 8.43
C LEU A 136 -13.60 -6.39 9.42
N GLU A 137 -13.88 -7.70 9.48
CA GLU A 137 -14.83 -8.26 10.45
C GLU A 137 -14.37 -8.01 11.89
N LYS A 138 -13.05 -8.06 12.10
CA LYS A 138 -12.39 -7.74 13.36
C LYS A 138 -11.33 -6.68 13.13
N ARG A 139 -11.32 -5.67 14.00
CA ARG A 139 -10.27 -4.64 13.99
C ARG A 139 -8.95 -5.25 14.47
N ILE A 140 -7.89 -5.06 13.68
CA ILE A 140 -6.53 -5.43 14.05
C ILE A 140 -6.00 -4.38 15.02
N VAL A 141 -5.67 -4.76 16.25
CA VAL A 141 -5.29 -3.80 17.30
C VAL A 141 -3.77 -3.56 17.35
N PRO A 142 -3.33 -2.31 17.60
CA PRO A 142 -1.91 -2.04 17.83
C PRO A 142 -1.45 -2.63 19.17
N ASP A 143 -0.42 -3.45 19.13
CA ASP A 143 0.18 -4.13 20.28
C ASP A 143 1.70 -3.87 20.43
N GLY A 144 2.29 -3.08 19.52
CA GLY A 144 3.72 -2.75 19.52
C GLY A 144 4.01 -1.39 18.88
N SER A 145 5.19 -1.25 18.27
CA SER A 145 5.63 -0.04 17.57
C SER A 145 4.64 0.38 16.47
N GLY A 146 4.50 1.68 16.25
CA GLY A 146 3.61 2.22 15.21
C GLY A 146 4.08 1.84 13.81
N VAL A 147 3.13 1.63 12.90
CA VAL A 147 3.39 1.40 11.47
C VAL A 147 3.47 2.74 10.75
N ILE A 148 4.45 2.90 9.87
CA ILE A 148 4.53 4.01 8.92
C ILE A 148 4.05 3.53 7.55
N CYS A 149 4.69 2.49 7.03
CA CYS A 149 4.35 1.79 5.80
C CYS A 149 4.93 0.38 5.84
N GLU A 150 4.10 -0.63 5.62
CA GLU A 150 4.50 -2.04 5.64
C GLU A 150 3.74 -2.83 4.58
N TYR A 151 4.23 -4.01 4.22
CA TYR A 151 3.60 -4.87 3.22
C TYR A 151 3.21 -6.21 3.82
N THR A 152 2.04 -6.72 3.42
CA THR A 152 1.53 -8.02 3.86
C THR A 152 0.69 -8.68 2.76
N THR A 153 0.07 -9.82 3.05
CA THR A 153 -0.88 -10.48 2.15
C THR A 153 -2.32 -10.23 2.63
N LEU A 154 -3.29 -10.32 1.72
CA LEU A 154 -4.70 -10.10 2.09
C LEU A 154 -5.20 -11.17 3.08
N GLU A 155 -4.73 -12.40 2.96
CA GLU A 155 -4.97 -13.46 3.95
C GLU A 155 -4.50 -13.08 5.34
N LYS A 156 -3.22 -12.68 5.50
CA LYS A 156 -2.68 -12.26 6.80
C LYS A 156 -3.45 -11.07 7.35
N LEU A 157 -3.84 -10.11 6.50
CA LEU A 157 -4.67 -8.98 6.90
C LEU A 157 -6.03 -9.42 7.44
N LYS A 158 -6.70 -10.38 6.78
CA LYS A 158 -8.04 -10.85 7.17
C LYS A 158 -8.02 -11.73 8.43
N SER A 159 -6.94 -12.45 8.70
CA SER A 159 -6.84 -13.38 9.84
C SER A 159 -6.17 -12.80 11.09
N ALA A 160 -5.40 -11.72 10.97
CA ALA A 160 -4.62 -11.19 12.09
C ALA A 160 -5.47 -10.46 13.13
N ASP A 161 -5.08 -10.59 14.39
CA ASP A 161 -5.69 -9.87 15.51
C ASP A 161 -4.88 -8.64 15.91
N LYS A 162 -3.57 -8.72 15.71
CA LYS A 162 -2.59 -7.75 16.18
C LYS A 162 -1.68 -7.29 15.06
N ILE A 163 -1.21 -6.04 15.17
CA ILE A 163 -0.30 -5.47 14.17
C ILE A 163 1.02 -6.26 14.10
N SER A 164 1.54 -6.74 15.24
CA SER A 164 2.77 -7.54 15.25
C SER A 164 2.69 -8.84 14.44
N GLU A 165 1.50 -9.41 14.24
CA GLU A 165 1.29 -10.62 13.43
C GLU A 165 1.43 -10.35 11.93
N LEU A 166 1.18 -9.11 11.50
CA LEU A 166 1.34 -8.69 10.10
C LEU A 166 2.82 -8.49 9.72
N LEU A 167 3.67 -8.19 10.71
CA LEU A 167 5.08 -7.80 10.51
C LEU A 167 6.08 -8.95 10.66
N LYS A 168 5.64 -10.12 11.15
CA LYS A 168 6.52 -11.27 11.30
C LYS A 168 6.85 -11.83 9.91
N ASN A 169 8.08 -11.61 9.48
CA ASN A 169 8.71 -12.39 8.41
C ASN A 169 8.91 -13.82 8.93
N GLU A 170 8.56 -14.81 8.13
CA GLU A 170 8.76 -16.24 8.44
C GLU A 170 10.25 -16.66 8.45
N ASP A 171 11.18 -15.74 8.19
CA ASP A 171 12.62 -16.03 8.11
C ASP A 171 13.38 -15.71 9.42
N ALA A 172 12.97 -16.30 10.53
CA ALA A 172 13.72 -16.30 11.79
C ALA A 172 13.99 -17.70 12.33
N GLU A 173 14.17 -18.69 11.44
CA GLU A 173 14.80 -19.97 11.76
C GLU A 173 15.77 -20.35 10.65
N LYS A 174 17.06 -20.03 10.86
CA LYS A 174 18.20 -20.90 10.56
C LYS A 174 19.49 -20.36 11.16
#